data_AF-A0A8C0R123-F1
#
_entry.id   AF-A0A8C0R123-F1
#
_cell.length_a   1.000
_cell.length_b   1.000
_cell.length_c   1.000
_cell.angle_alpha   90.00
_cell.angle_beta   90.00
_cell.angle_gamma   90.00
#
_symmetry.space_group_name_H-M   'P 1'
#
loop_
_entity.id
_entity.type
_entity.pdbx_description
1 polymer ?
#
loop_
_entity_poly.entity_id
_entity_poly.type
_entity_poly.pdbx_seq_one_letter_code
_entity_poly.pdbx_strand_id
1 'polypeptide(L)'
;MTSLCMAMTEEPHKSVVIDCSGSQPQFYNAGSNRFCEDWMQAFLNGTEGGNPFLFRQVLENFKLKAIQDTNNLKRFIRQAEMNHYALFKCYMFLKNCGSGDILLKIVKVEHEEMPEAKNVVAVLEEFMKEVLAQSF
;
A
#
# COMPACT_ATOMS: atom_id res chain seq x y z
N MET A 1 -11.63 16.26 11.89
CA MET A 1 -10.80 15.08 12.22
C MET A 1 -11.46 13.86 11.60
N THR A 2 -11.21 13.62 10.32
CA THR A 2 -11.73 12.45 9.60
C THR A 2 -10.89 11.26 10.05
N SER A 3 -11.51 10.22 10.60
CA SER A 3 -10.77 9.00 10.95
C SER A 3 -10.12 8.41 9.69
N LEU A 4 -8.93 7.84 9.80
CA LEU A 4 -8.26 7.13 8.70
C LEU A 4 -9.21 6.14 8.01
N CYS A 5 -10.05 5.46 8.82
CA CYS A 5 -11.06 4.53 8.32
C CYS A 5 -12.10 5.24 7.43
N MET A 6 -12.56 6.44 7.81
CA MET A 6 -13.52 7.23 7.04
C MET A 6 -12.91 7.77 5.73
N ALA A 7 -11.68 8.28 5.79
CA ALA A 7 -10.96 8.78 4.61
C ALA A 7 -10.58 7.66 3.62
N MET A 8 -10.43 6.42 4.10
CA MET A 8 -10.26 5.25 3.24
C MET A 8 -11.58 4.81 2.58
N THR A 9 -12.73 4.98 3.24
CA THR A 9 -14.06 4.59 2.74
C THR A 9 -14.69 5.57 1.75
N GLU A 10 -14.17 6.80 1.63
CA GLU A 10 -14.68 7.80 0.68
C GLU A 10 -14.26 7.53 -0.78
N GLU A 11 -13.39 6.55 -1.03
CA GLU A 11 -13.09 6.13 -2.40
C GLU A 11 -14.19 5.23 -2.99
N PRO A 12 -14.47 5.36 -4.30
CA PRO A 12 -15.49 4.56 -4.95
C PRO A 12 -15.18 3.08 -4.72
N HIS A 13 -16.20 2.35 -4.29
CA HIS A 13 -16.08 0.91 -4.04
C HIS A 13 -15.55 0.25 -5.32
N LYS A 14 -14.35 -0.32 -5.25
CA LYS A 14 -13.77 -1.03 -6.38
C LYS A 14 -14.62 -2.27 -6.65
N SER A 15 -15.13 -2.40 -7.87
CA SER A 15 -16.01 -3.51 -8.26
C SER A 15 -15.27 -4.85 -8.16
N VAL A 16 -16.01 -5.94 -8.04
CA VAL A 16 -15.46 -7.28 -8.32
C VAL A 16 -15.77 -7.57 -9.78
N VAL A 17 -14.75 -7.86 -10.59
CA VAL A 17 -14.94 -8.28 -11.98
C VAL A 17 -15.17 -9.78 -11.97
N ILE A 18 -16.33 -10.21 -12.45
CA ILE A 18 -16.66 -11.61 -12.66
C ILE A 18 -16.47 -11.90 -14.15
N ASP A 19 -15.41 -12.62 -14.50
CA ASP A 19 -15.15 -13.07 -15.86
C ASP A 19 -15.85 -14.40 -16.11
N CYS A 20 -16.87 -14.38 -16.97
CA CYS A 20 -17.65 -15.55 -17.38
C CYS A 20 -17.28 -16.06 -18.78
N SER A 21 -16.15 -15.64 -19.36
CA SER A 21 -15.73 -16.06 -20.70
C SER A 21 -15.32 -17.54 -20.79
N GLY A 22 -14.91 -18.13 -19.66
CA GLY A 22 -14.52 -19.55 -19.55
C GLY A 22 -15.64 -20.47 -19.04
N SER A 23 -15.34 -21.77 -18.96
CA SER A 23 -16.25 -22.80 -18.43
C SER A 23 -16.51 -22.67 -16.92
N GLN A 24 -15.64 -21.95 -16.19
CA GLN A 24 -15.84 -21.59 -14.79
C GLN A 24 -15.65 -20.07 -14.62
N PRO A 25 -16.58 -19.39 -13.94
CA PRO A 25 -16.44 -17.97 -13.65
C PRO A 25 -15.21 -17.68 -12.80
N GLN A 26 -14.43 -16.67 -13.18
CA GLN A 26 -13.26 -16.21 -12.43
C GLN A 26 -13.56 -14.87 -11.76
N PHE A 27 -13.10 -14.70 -10.53
CA PHE A 27 -13.30 -13.49 -9.75
C PHE A 27 -11.98 -12.71 -9.68
N TYR A 28 -12.02 -11.46 -10.12
CA TYR A 28 -10.90 -10.52 -10.02
C TYR A 28 -11.30 -9.33 -9.14
N ASN A 29 -10.43 -8.98 -8.18
CA ASN A 29 -10.60 -7.73 -7.44
C ASN A 29 -10.29 -6.56 -8.39
N ALA A 30 -11.17 -5.53 -8.50
CA ALA A 30 -10.84 -4.34 -9.29
C ALA A 30 -9.76 -3.45 -8.64
N GLY A 31 -9.22 -3.85 -7.48
CA GLY A 31 -8.02 -3.27 -6.90
C GLY A 31 -7.14 -4.34 -6.28
N SER A 32 -5.90 -4.41 -6.75
CA SER A 32 -4.82 -5.20 -6.16
C SER A 32 -3.53 -4.36 -6.22
N ASN A 33 -2.60 -4.68 -5.34
CA ASN A 33 -1.22 -4.26 -5.45
C ASN A 33 -0.32 -5.45 -5.12
N ARG A 34 0.99 -5.30 -5.37
CA ARG A 34 1.94 -6.40 -5.16
C ARG A 34 1.93 -6.93 -3.72
N PHE A 35 1.70 -6.06 -2.73
CA PHE A 35 1.56 -6.50 -1.35
C PHE A 35 0.36 -7.43 -1.15
N CYS A 36 -0.80 -7.13 -1.76
CA CYS A 36 -1.98 -8.00 -1.70
C CYS A 36 -1.75 -9.35 -2.39
N GLU A 37 -1.04 -9.36 -3.52
CA GLU A 37 -0.68 -10.60 -4.24
C GLU A 37 0.30 -11.46 -3.45
N ASP A 38 1.39 -10.86 -2.96
CA ASP A 38 2.38 -11.51 -2.10
C ASP A 38 1.70 -12.09 -0.85
N TRP A 39 0.75 -11.33 -0.27
CA TRP A 39 -0.06 -11.76 0.87
C TRP A 39 -0.92 -12.96 0.55
N MET A 40 -1.67 -12.89 -0.55
CA MET A 40 -2.57 -13.97 -0.98
C MET A 40 -1.79 -15.26 -1.25
N GLN A 41 -0.63 -15.17 -1.91
CA GLN A 41 0.23 -16.32 -2.15
C GLN A 41 0.80 -16.91 -0.85
N ALA A 42 1.32 -16.07 0.05
CA ALA A 42 1.81 -16.54 1.36
C ALA A 42 0.70 -17.19 2.19
N PHE A 43 -0.53 -16.67 2.11
CA PHE A 43 -1.68 -17.24 2.77
C PHE A 43 -2.04 -18.60 2.19
N LEU A 44 -2.18 -18.71 0.85
CA LEU A 44 -2.49 -19.97 0.17
C LEU A 44 -1.43 -21.05 0.44
N ASN A 45 -0.15 -20.69 0.35
CA ASN A 45 0.95 -21.62 0.64
C ASN A 45 1.00 -22.01 2.13
N GLY A 46 0.66 -21.09 3.03
CA GLY A 46 0.57 -21.37 4.47
C GLY A 46 -0.60 -22.29 4.84
N THR A 47 -1.57 -22.47 3.94
CA THR A 47 -2.69 -23.41 4.12
C THR A 47 -2.33 -24.85 3.82
N GLU A 48 -1.21 -25.09 3.13
CA GLU A 48 -0.71 -26.43 2.81
C GLU A 48 -0.31 -27.14 4.12
N GLY A 49 -1.25 -27.90 4.69
CA GLY A 49 -1.11 -28.61 5.96
C GLY A 49 -2.08 -28.18 7.06
N GLY A 50 -2.89 -27.14 6.84
CA GLY A 50 -4.02 -26.77 7.71
C GLY A 50 -3.65 -26.37 9.15
N ASN A 51 -2.40 -25.98 9.42
CA ASN A 51 -1.93 -25.67 10.77
C ASN A 51 -2.33 -24.25 11.21
N PRO A 52 -3.23 -24.07 12.20
CA PRO A 52 -3.69 -22.75 12.66
C PRO A 52 -2.57 -21.85 13.21
N PHE A 53 -1.48 -22.43 13.71
CA PHE A 53 -0.32 -21.68 14.19
C PHE A 53 0.42 -20.97 13.05
N LEU A 54 0.60 -21.66 11.92
CA LEU A 54 1.26 -21.08 10.74
C LEU A 54 0.42 -19.92 10.18
N PHE A 55 -0.90 -20.07 10.11
CA PHE A 55 -1.80 -18.97 9.75
C PHE A 55 -1.61 -17.75 10.64
N ARG A 56 -1.60 -17.95 11.96
CA ARG A 56 -1.39 -16.85 12.91
C ARG A 56 -0.03 -16.20 12.71
N GLN A 57 1.02 -16.98 12.52
CA GLN A 57 2.37 -16.47 12.30
C GLN A 57 2.45 -15.62 11.03
N VAL A 58 1.82 -16.07 9.94
CA VAL A 58 1.72 -15.32 8.68
C VAL A 58 1.02 -13.97 8.93
N LEU A 59 -0.12 -13.96 9.61
CA LEU A 59 -0.86 -12.73 9.94
C LEU A 59 -0.05 -11.75 10.79
N GLU A 60 0.64 -12.24 11.84
CA GLU A 60 1.46 -11.38 12.70
C GLU A 60 2.66 -10.80 11.94
N ASN A 61 3.30 -11.58 11.07
CA ASN A 61 4.39 -11.08 10.22
C ASN A 61 3.91 -9.95 9.29
N PHE A 62 2.72 -10.09 8.71
CA PHE A 62 2.15 -9.06 7.85
C PHE A 62 1.79 -7.79 8.63
N LYS A 63 1.21 -7.94 9.81
CA LYS A 63 0.93 -6.82 10.72
C LYS A 63 2.23 -6.09 11.08
N LEU A 64 3.28 -6.82 11.44
CA LEU A 64 4.58 -6.24 11.75
C LEU A 64 5.17 -5.49 10.55
N LYS A 65 5.09 -6.06 9.34
CA LYS A 65 5.56 -5.42 8.11
C LYS A 65 4.82 -4.11 7.82
N ALA A 66 3.49 -4.10 7.91
CA ALA A 66 2.69 -2.90 7.68
C ALA A 66 3.03 -1.77 8.68
N ILE A 67 3.22 -2.12 9.96
CA ILE A 67 3.64 -1.17 11.00
C ILE A 67 5.03 -0.61 10.69
N GLN A 68 5.98 -1.49 10.35
CA GLN A 68 7.35 -1.09 10.01
C GLN A 68 7.38 -0.16 8.80
N ASP A 69 6.66 -0.50 7.73
CA ASP A 69 6.64 0.27 6.50
C ASP A 69 6.03 1.67 6.72
N THR A 70 4.94 1.75 7.50
CA THR A 70 4.32 3.03 7.87
C THR A 70 5.30 3.90 8.66
N ASN A 71 5.98 3.34 9.66
CA ASN A 71 6.94 4.08 10.48
C ASN A 71 8.17 4.52 9.67
N ASN A 72 8.67 3.67 8.78
CA ASN A 72 9.77 4.01 7.87
C ASN A 72 9.37 5.17 6.96
N LEU A 73 8.17 5.14 6.38
CA LEU A 73 7.67 6.21 5.52
C LEU A 73 7.58 7.54 6.28
N LYS A 74 6.97 7.56 7.47
CA LYS A 74 6.91 8.76 8.33
C LYS A 74 8.29 9.36 8.58
N ARG A 75 9.28 8.50 8.86
CA ARG A 75 10.67 8.93 9.07
C ARG A 75 11.30 9.49 7.79
N PHE A 76 11.08 8.85 6.65
CA PHE A 76 11.60 9.32 5.37
C PHE A 76 11.02 10.67 4.97
N ILE A 77 9.72 10.88 5.19
CA ILE A 77 9.06 12.15 4.86
C ILE A 77 9.65 13.31 5.66
N ARG A 78 9.82 13.13 6.97
CA ARG A 78 10.49 14.14 7.81
C ARG A 78 11.92 14.45 7.36
N GLN A 79 12.65 13.45 6.85
CA GLN A 79 14.00 13.67 6.33
C GLN A 79 13.99 14.35 4.96
N ALA A 80 13.00 14.04 4.12
CA ALA A 80 12.85 14.57 2.78
C ALA A 80 12.55 16.08 2.79
N GLU A 81 11.96 16.61 3.86
CA GLU A 81 11.75 18.05 4.07
C GLU A 81 13.05 18.87 3.95
N MET A 82 14.19 18.28 4.37
CA MET A 82 15.48 18.98 4.41
C MET A 82 16.52 18.39 3.45
N ASN A 83 16.19 17.32 2.72
CA ASN A 83 17.18 16.57 1.94
C ASN A 83 16.57 15.86 0.71
N HIS A 84 16.94 16.32 -0.49
CA HIS A 84 16.48 15.72 -1.75
C HIS A 84 16.93 14.26 -1.94
N TYR A 85 18.06 13.85 -1.35
CA TYR A 85 18.47 12.43 -1.37
C TYR A 85 17.55 11.58 -0.49
N ALA A 86 17.06 12.12 0.63
CA ALA A 86 16.06 11.44 1.45
C ALA A 86 14.71 11.35 0.73
N LEU A 87 14.34 12.38 -0.04
CA LEU A 87 13.16 12.33 -0.94
C LEU A 87 13.29 11.19 -1.97
N PHE A 88 14.44 11.05 -2.62
CA PHE A 88 14.69 9.94 -3.54
C PHE A 88 14.60 8.57 -2.85
N LYS A 89 15.17 8.42 -1.65
CA LYS A 89 15.04 7.17 -0.86
C LYS A 89 13.59 6.87 -0.50
N CYS A 90 12.81 7.90 -0.16
CA CYS A 90 11.39 7.78 0.13
C CYS A 90 10.62 7.25 -1.09
N TYR A 91 10.85 7.84 -2.26
CA TYR A 91 10.30 7.38 -3.53
C TYR A 91 10.69 5.93 -3.84
N MET A 92 11.97 5.59 -3.72
CA MET A 92 12.45 4.22 -3.96
C MET A 92 11.85 3.22 -2.97
N PHE A 93 11.62 3.61 -1.72
CA PHE A 93 10.93 2.78 -0.74
C PHE A 93 9.47 2.53 -1.16
N LEU A 94 8.73 3.58 -1.49
CA LEU A 94 7.32 3.48 -1.93
C LEU A 94 7.15 2.59 -3.16
N LYS A 95 8.06 2.69 -4.13
CA LYS A 95 8.06 1.85 -5.33
C LYS A 95 8.33 0.37 -5.02
N ASN A 96 9.14 0.10 -4.00
CA ASN A 96 9.65 -1.25 -3.72
C ASN A 96 8.97 -1.96 -2.56
N CYS A 97 8.11 -1.32 -1.76
CA CYS A 97 7.42 -1.98 -0.64
C CYS A 97 6.16 -2.76 -1.07
N GLY A 98 5.63 -2.51 -2.27
CA GLY A 98 4.47 -3.22 -2.83
C GLY A 98 3.10 -2.68 -2.36
N SER A 99 3.08 -1.83 -1.34
CA SER A 99 1.88 -1.16 -0.78
C SER A 99 2.00 0.37 -0.78
N GLY A 100 2.87 0.92 -1.63
CA GLY A 100 3.20 2.35 -1.65
C GLY A 100 2.00 3.26 -1.90
N ASP A 101 1.04 2.82 -2.71
CA ASP A 101 -0.24 3.50 -2.97
C ASP A 101 -1.06 3.70 -1.68
N ILE A 102 -1.17 2.63 -0.88
CA ILE A 102 -1.90 2.67 0.40
C ILE A 102 -1.13 3.47 1.45
N LEU A 103 0.18 3.26 1.56
CA LEU A 103 1.01 3.96 2.54
C LEU A 103 1.01 5.48 2.32
N LEU A 104 1.08 5.92 1.06
CA LEU A 104 1.04 7.33 0.72
C LEU A 104 -0.32 7.96 1.07
N LYS A 105 -1.41 7.24 0.83
CA LYS A 105 -2.76 7.65 1.24
C LYS A 105 -2.91 7.75 2.77
N ILE A 106 -2.37 6.80 3.53
CA ILE A 106 -2.39 6.82 5.00
C ILE A 106 -1.70 8.08 5.51
N VAL A 107 -0.47 8.31 5.05
CA VAL A 107 0.32 9.48 5.45
C VAL A 107 -0.39 10.77 5.08
N LYS A 108 -1.02 10.87 3.90
CA LYS A 108 -1.75 12.07 3.49
C LYS A 108 -2.83 12.46 4.51
N VAL A 109 -3.62 11.48 4.94
CA VAL A 109 -4.67 11.69 5.95
C VAL A 109 -4.07 12.06 7.31
N GLU A 110 -2.99 11.40 7.71
CA GLU A 110 -2.33 11.67 8.99
C GLU A 110 -1.58 13.02 9.03
N HIS A 111 -1.11 13.52 7.89
CA HIS A 111 -0.31 14.75 7.77
C HIS A 111 -1.11 15.96 7.28
N GLU A 112 -2.46 15.91 7.28
CA GLU A 112 -3.29 17.09 7.00
C GLU A 112 -2.96 18.28 7.94
N GLU A 113 -2.31 18.03 9.08
CA GLU A 113 -1.90 19.03 10.07
C GLU A 113 -0.46 19.57 9.92
N MET A 114 0.36 19.10 8.96
CA MET A 114 1.76 19.56 8.77
C MET A 114 2.04 20.12 7.35
N PRO A 115 2.26 21.43 7.17
CA PRO A 115 2.42 22.07 5.85
C PRO A 115 3.62 21.59 5.03
N GLU A 116 4.77 21.38 5.66
CA GLU A 116 6.03 21.04 4.97
C GLU A 116 6.02 19.60 4.46
N ALA A 117 5.45 18.68 5.26
CA ALA A 117 5.21 17.30 4.86
C ALA A 117 4.24 17.21 3.66
N LYS A 118 3.29 18.16 3.50
CA LYS A 118 2.36 18.17 2.36
C LYS A 118 3.08 18.34 1.03
N ASN A 119 4.10 19.20 0.96
CA ASN A 119 4.86 19.39 -0.28
C ASN A 119 5.62 18.13 -0.66
N VAL A 120 6.27 17.47 0.31
CA VAL A 120 6.95 16.19 0.10
C VAL A 120 5.97 15.13 -0.40
N VAL A 121 4.80 15.01 0.24
CA VAL A 121 3.75 14.04 -0.15
C VAL A 121 3.23 14.32 -1.56
N ALA A 122 2.97 15.59 -1.91
CA ALA A 122 2.48 15.96 -3.25
C ALA A 122 3.48 15.58 -4.35
N VAL A 123 4.77 15.84 -4.13
CA VAL A 123 5.83 15.46 -5.07
C VAL A 123 5.93 13.94 -5.21
N LEU A 124 5.81 13.19 -4.10
CA LEU A 124 5.80 11.73 -4.14
C LEU A 124 4.56 11.19 -4.87
N GLU A 125 3.38 11.81 -4.71
CA GLU A 125 2.17 11.42 -5.46
C GLU A 125 2.34 11.61 -6.97
N GLU A 126 2.97 12.70 -7.39
CA GLU A 126 3.26 12.99 -8.80
C GLU A 126 4.18 11.91 -9.39
N PHE A 127 5.32 11.65 -8.76
CA PHE A 127 6.26 10.61 -9.24
C PHE A 127 5.65 9.20 -9.22
N MET A 128 4.81 8.88 -8.25
CA MET A 128 4.15 7.58 -8.20
C MET A 128 3.07 7.42 -9.29
N LYS A 129 2.41 8.50 -9.72
CA LYS A 129 1.46 8.49 -10.84
C LYS A 129 2.13 8.36 -12.20
N GLU A 130 3.27 8.99 -12.42
CA GLU A 130 4.02 8.90 -13.68
C GLU A 130 4.43 7.46 -14.02
N VAL A 131 4.77 6.65 -13.02
CA VAL A 131 5.13 5.24 -13.21
C VAL A 131 3.94 4.40 -13.69
N LEU A 132 2.73 4.68 -13.20
CA LEU A 132 1.50 4.00 -13.63
C LEU A 132 1.11 4.35 -15.07
N ALA A 133 1.47 5.54 -15.56
CA ALA A 133 1.20 5.96 -16.94
C ALA A 133 2.18 5.36 -17.96
N GLN A 134 3.38 4.96 -17.53
CA GLN A 134 4.42 4.39 -18.38
C GLN A 134 4.35 2.86 -18.51
N SER A 135 3.36 2.20 -17.87
CA SER A 135 3.22 0.73 -17.86
C SER A 135 2.28 0.17 -18.95
N PHE A 136 1.95 0.97 -19.98
CA PHE A 136 1.15 0.57 -21.14
C PHE A 136 2.00 0.28 -22.38
#